data_AF-A0A0D2EC61-F1
#
_entry.id   AF-A0A0D2EC61-F1
#
_cell.length_a   1.000
_cell.length_b   1.000
_cell.length_c   1.000
_cell.angle_alpha   90.00
_cell.angle_beta   90.00
_cell.angle_gamma   90.00
#
_symmetry.space_group_name_H-M   'P 1'
#
loop_
_entity.id
_entity.type
_entity.pdbx_description
1 polymer ?
#
loop_
_entity_poly.entity_id
_entity_poly.type
_entity_poly.pdbx_seq_one_letter_code
_entity_poly.pdbx_strand_id
1 'polypeptide(L)'
;MPYYGIPNSGGVNLVGHGYQGPDHYGLNDVTIRAVPQSRVHATPLPASELAKGQTRFNSFHFDGSIYGAYPSRVTAFRCVKAPRGPPLTIRWDDGTGRTMQCQPGGTAFFSGEQLYGLLPDDEKDLVDNSYWEPGPHPFAWMGTRRLRSSGMGLAPGGETVPLEDLPEWSPDKVYKFPMVWVNPVTGAKALQIFPDIIRKLYIKTTVPLASEKVVENLEEIRVWVNDIYDRIATPEYIIVPECEEGDLILWNNWGVQHSAIEYPDSYGSRSSTSLSTLLPLRSWSFGKKANQNDL
;
A
#
# COMPACT_ATOMS: atom_id res chain seq x y z
N MET A 1 -11.69 10.23 11.57
CA MET A 1 -10.35 9.72 11.24
C MET A 1 -10.50 8.34 10.59
N PRO A 2 -9.56 7.90 9.73
CA PRO A 2 -9.66 6.60 9.06
C PRO A 2 -9.39 5.41 10.00
N TYR A 3 -8.80 5.66 11.17
CA TYR A 3 -8.55 4.67 12.21
C TYR A 3 -8.44 5.34 13.59
N TYR A 4 -8.44 4.52 14.65
CA TYR A 4 -8.20 4.92 16.04
C TYR A 4 -7.25 3.92 16.71
N GLY A 5 -6.31 4.40 17.52
CA GLY A 5 -5.52 3.50 18.38
C GLY A 5 -6.39 2.98 19.53
N ILE A 6 -6.38 1.66 19.77
CA ILE A 6 -7.09 1.06 20.90
C ILE A 6 -6.32 1.37 22.19
N PRO A 7 -6.94 1.99 23.21
CA PRO A 7 -6.29 2.32 24.47
C PRO A 7 -5.61 1.11 25.13
N ASN A 8 -4.40 1.32 25.67
CA ASN A 8 -3.65 0.30 26.42
C ASN A 8 -3.37 -1.03 25.67
N SER A 9 -3.48 -1.04 24.34
CA SER A 9 -3.34 -2.25 23.51
C SER A 9 -1.91 -2.58 23.07
N GLY A 10 -0.95 -1.66 23.28
CA GLY A 10 0.42 -1.82 22.79
C GLY A 10 0.59 -1.59 21.28
N GLY A 11 -0.35 -0.90 20.62
CA GLY A 11 -0.24 -0.49 19.22
C GLY A 11 -1.27 -1.09 18.26
N VAL A 12 -2.35 -1.69 18.78
CA VAL A 12 -3.46 -2.18 17.97
C VAL A 12 -4.32 -1.00 17.53
N ASN A 13 -4.68 -0.95 16.25
CA ASN A 13 -5.56 0.07 15.69
C ASN A 13 -6.93 -0.54 15.35
N LEU A 14 -7.99 0.20 15.65
CA LEU A 14 -9.31 -0.01 15.09
C LEU A 14 -9.39 0.66 13.72
N VAL A 15 -9.63 -0.14 12.69
CA VAL A 15 -9.80 0.30 11.30
C VAL A 15 -11.15 -0.21 10.81
N GLY A 16 -11.87 0.58 10.02
CA GLY A 16 -13.22 0.18 9.64
C GLY A 16 -14.00 1.27 8.95
N HIS A 17 -15.32 1.16 9.05
CA HIS A 17 -16.26 2.12 8.48
C HIS A 17 -17.58 2.10 9.25
N GLY A 18 -18.20 3.27 9.39
CA GLY A 18 -19.45 3.44 10.12
C GLY A 18 -19.29 3.48 11.63
N TYR A 19 -20.43 3.49 12.32
CA TYR A 19 -20.50 3.52 13.78
C TYR A 19 -20.00 2.21 14.39
N GLN A 20 -19.12 2.32 15.39
CA GLN A 20 -18.39 1.18 15.98
C GLN A 20 -19.01 0.68 17.29
N GLY A 21 -20.14 1.26 17.72
CA GLY A 21 -20.84 0.91 18.95
C GLY A 21 -20.57 1.87 20.11
N PRO A 22 -21.30 1.69 21.23
CA PRO A 22 -21.18 2.55 22.40
C PRO A 22 -19.82 2.45 23.09
N ASP A 23 -19.20 1.27 23.04
CA ASP A 23 -17.84 1.03 23.53
C ASP A 23 -17.18 -0.06 22.67
N HIS A 24 -16.10 0.30 21.97
CA HIS A 24 -15.25 -0.61 21.23
C HIS A 24 -13.85 -0.67 21.86
N TYR A 25 -13.71 -1.48 22.93
CA TYR A 25 -12.46 -1.62 23.70
C TYR A 25 -11.92 -0.28 24.25
N GLY A 26 -12.79 0.51 24.87
CA GLY A 26 -12.49 1.82 25.45
C GLY A 26 -12.64 2.99 24.47
N LEU A 27 -13.00 2.73 23.21
CA LEU A 27 -13.35 3.75 22.23
C LEU A 27 -14.86 3.95 22.22
N ASN A 28 -15.32 4.99 22.92
CA ASN A 28 -16.75 5.24 23.09
C ASN A 28 -17.35 6.04 21.93
N ASP A 29 -18.48 5.56 21.41
CA ASP A 29 -19.29 6.22 20.38
C ASP A 29 -18.54 6.69 19.13
N VAL A 30 -17.47 5.98 18.75
CA VAL A 30 -16.65 6.38 17.61
C VAL A 30 -17.32 5.97 16.29
N THR A 31 -17.25 6.87 15.31
CA THR A 31 -17.64 6.60 13.92
C THR A 31 -16.42 6.74 13.03
N ILE A 32 -16.04 5.64 12.37
CA ILE A 32 -14.92 5.63 11.43
C ILE A 32 -15.45 5.99 10.05
N ARG A 33 -14.70 6.83 9.35
CA ARG A 33 -14.97 7.13 7.93
C ARG A 33 -13.77 6.66 7.13
N ALA A 34 -13.95 5.57 6.40
CA ALA A 34 -12.98 5.14 5.40
C ALA A 34 -12.79 6.25 4.36
N VAL A 35 -11.60 6.32 3.76
CA VAL A 35 -11.34 7.30 2.71
C VAL A 35 -12.13 6.85 1.47
N PRO A 36 -13.13 7.63 1.01
CA PRO A 36 -13.94 7.23 -0.13
C PRO A 36 -13.15 7.36 -1.43
N GLN A 37 -13.51 6.57 -2.45
CA GLN A 37 -12.84 6.60 -3.75
C GLN A 37 -12.85 8.01 -4.38
N SER A 38 -13.90 8.80 -4.08
CA SER A 38 -14.10 10.16 -4.57
C SER A 38 -13.03 11.16 -4.12
N ARG A 39 -12.25 10.82 -3.08
CA ARG A 39 -11.14 11.66 -2.62
C ARG A 39 -9.81 11.30 -3.24
N VAL A 40 -9.64 10.07 -3.73
CA VAL A 40 -8.34 9.56 -4.18
C VAL A 40 -8.26 9.43 -5.70
N HIS A 41 -9.35 9.08 -6.38
CA HIS A 41 -9.36 8.83 -7.82
C HIS A 41 -9.54 10.12 -8.63
N ALA A 42 -8.92 10.18 -9.80
CA ALA A 42 -9.15 11.26 -10.76
C ALA A 42 -10.56 11.17 -11.37
N THR A 43 -11.03 9.93 -11.59
CA THR A 43 -12.33 9.60 -12.20
C THR A 43 -13.11 8.64 -11.27
N PRO A 44 -13.61 9.14 -10.13
CA PRO A 44 -14.35 8.32 -9.18
C PRO A 44 -15.70 7.89 -9.75
N LEU A 45 -16.21 6.75 -9.28
CA LEU A 45 -17.56 6.31 -9.60
C LEU A 45 -18.60 7.26 -8.99
N PRO A 46 -19.72 7.53 -9.68
CA PRO A 46 -20.86 8.21 -9.09
C PRO A 46 -21.41 7.43 -7.90
N ALA A 47 -21.92 8.14 -6.88
CA ALA A 47 -22.52 7.51 -5.70
C ALA A 47 -23.68 6.56 -6.04
N SER A 48 -24.42 6.82 -7.13
CA SER A 48 -25.49 5.96 -7.63
C SER A 48 -24.99 4.62 -8.18
N GLU A 49 -23.79 4.57 -8.74
CA GLU A 49 -23.17 3.33 -9.21
C GLU A 49 -22.58 2.56 -8.03
N LEU A 50 -21.96 3.25 -7.07
CA LEU A 50 -21.55 2.65 -5.80
C LEU A 50 -22.73 1.98 -5.11
N ALA A 51 -23.87 2.66 -4.98
CA ALA A 51 -25.09 2.11 -4.38
C ALA A 51 -25.62 0.85 -5.08
N LYS A 52 -25.27 0.61 -6.36
CA LYS A 52 -25.60 -0.61 -7.12
C LYS A 52 -24.52 -1.70 -7.00
N GLY A 53 -23.55 -1.54 -6.11
CA GLY A 53 -22.47 -2.50 -5.88
C GLY A 53 -21.29 -2.37 -6.85
N GLN A 54 -21.19 -1.29 -7.62
CA GLN A 54 -20.00 -1.01 -8.44
C GLN A 54 -18.93 -0.33 -7.61
N THR A 55 -17.67 -0.77 -7.69
CA THR A 55 -16.62 -0.21 -6.84
C THR A 55 -15.27 -0.15 -7.55
N ARG A 56 -14.29 0.45 -6.86
CA ARG A 56 -12.88 0.50 -7.23
C ARG A 56 -12.05 0.08 -6.02
N PHE A 57 -10.83 -0.34 -6.29
CA PHE A 57 -9.80 -0.33 -5.26
C PHE A 57 -9.57 1.10 -4.77
N ASN A 58 -9.20 1.26 -3.51
CA ASN A 58 -8.56 2.48 -3.03
C ASN A 58 -7.09 2.50 -3.50
N SER A 59 -6.17 3.14 -2.78
CA SER A 59 -4.73 3.04 -3.08
C SER A 59 -4.15 1.65 -2.75
N PHE A 60 -3.42 1.05 -3.69
CA PHE A 60 -2.51 -0.06 -3.39
C PHE A 60 -1.24 0.45 -2.70
N HIS A 61 -0.95 -0.14 -1.54
CA HIS A 61 0.16 0.28 -0.69
C HIS A 61 0.69 -0.87 0.18
N PHE A 62 1.78 -0.60 0.89
CA PHE A 62 2.23 -1.39 2.03
C PHE A 62 2.19 -0.52 3.30
N ASP A 63 2.08 -1.15 4.47
CA ASP A 63 1.90 -0.47 5.75
C ASP A 63 3.18 0.15 6.31
N GLY A 64 3.10 1.41 6.70
CA GLY A 64 4.13 2.12 7.47
C GLY A 64 3.89 3.62 7.49
N SER A 65 4.46 4.31 8.48
CA SER A 65 4.42 5.79 8.50
C SER A 65 5.28 6.40 7.39
N ILE A 66 6.30 5.68 6.91
CA ILE A 66 7.20 5.98 5.78
C ILE A 66 8.07 7.26 5.98
N TYR A 67 7.69 8.13 6.91
CA TYR A 67 8.43 9.29 7.38
C TYR A 67 8.90 9.06 8.83
N GLY A 68 10.22 9.05 9.02
CA GLY A 68 10.86 8.79 10.31
C GLY A 68 10.73 7.35 10.82
N ALA A 69 10.21 6.43 10.01
CA ALA A 69 10.04 5.03 10.34
C ALA A 69 10.11 4.15 9.09
N TYR A 70 10.70 2.96 9.24
CA TYR A 70 10.69 1.93 8.20
C TYR A 70 9.30 1.29 8.09
N PRO A 71 8.90 0.83 6.89
CA PRO A 71 7.67 0.08 6.73
C PRO A 71 7.66 -1.21 7.54
N SER A 72 6.49 -1.54 8.07
CA SER A 72 6.30 -2.75 8.89
C SER A 72 6.60 -4.01 8.07
N ARG A 73 7.00 -5.09 8.74
CA ARG A 73 7.34 -6.36 8.08
C ARG A 73 6.14 -7.26 7.89
N VAL A 74 5.31 -7.33 8.92
CA VAL A 74 4.13 -8.19 8.97
C VAL A 74 2.99 -7.35 9.50
N THR A 75 1.85 -7.43 8.83
CA THR A 75 0.59 -6.90 9.33
C THR A 75 -0.34 -8.06 9.62
N ALA A 76 -1.00 -7.97 10.78
CA ALA A 76 -2.09 -8.81 11.21
C ALA A 76 -3.38 -7.99 11.17
N PHE A 77 -4.42 -8.55 10.57
CA PHE A 77 -5.71 -7.90 10.40
C PHE A 77 -6.83 -8.86 10.78
N ARG A 78 -7.54 -8.57 11.86
CA ARG A 78 -8.66 -9.39 12.33
C ARG A 78 -9.99 -8.75 11.97
N CYS A 79 -10.84 -9.51 11.31
CA CYS A 79 -12.23 -9.10 11.08
C CYS A 79 -13.04 -9.27 12.37
N VAL A 80 -13.53 -8.15 12.91
CA VAL A 80 -14.40 -8.17 14.10
C VAL A 80 -15.87 -8.13 13.69
N LYS A 81 -16.19 -7.30 12.70
CA LYS A 81 -17.53 -7.18 12.13
C LYS A 81 -17.41 -6.95 10.63
N ALA A 82 -18.11 -7.78 9.86
CA ALA A 82 -18.12 -7.70 8.41
C ALA A 82 -19.39 -6.98 7.92
N PRO A 83 -19.30 -6.13 6.89
CA PRO A 83 -20.48 -5.59 6.25
C PRO A 83 -21.25 -6.71 5.53
N ARG A 84 -22.57 -6.56 5.38
CA ARG A 84 -23.44 -7.56 4.76
C ARG A 84 -24.18 -6.96 3.57
N GLY A 85 -24.00 -7.55 2.40
CA GLY A 85 -24.67 -7.15 1.17
C GLY A 85 -24.33 -8.07 0.00
N PRO A 86 -24.93 -7.87 -1.17
CA PRO A 86 -24.56 -8.57 -2.39
C PRO A 86 -23.06 -8.39 -2.74
N PRO A 87 -22.51 -9.29 -3.57
CA PRO A 87 -21.16 -9.12 -4.12
C PRO A 87 -20.98 -7.77 -4.83
N LEU A 88 -19.79 -7.21 -4.70
CA LEU A 88 -19.36 -5.99 -5.36
C LEU A 88 -18.67 -6.31 -6.68
N THR A 89 -18.90 -5.47 -7.69
CA THR A 89 -18.17 -5.50 -8.96
C THR A 89 -17.08 -4.44 -8.96
N ILE A 90 -15.83 -4.85 -8.85
CA ILE A 90 -14.68 -3.95 -8.99
C ILE A 90 -14.42 -3.69 -10.46
N ARG A 91 -14.28 -2.41 -10.83
CA ARG A 91 -14.09 -1.95 -12.21
C ARG A 91 -12.72 -1.31 -12.40
N TRP A 92 -11.98 -1.76 -13.41
CA TRP A 92 -10.72 -1.13 -13.79
C TRP A 92 -10.94 0.19 -14.54
N ASP A 93 -11.97 0.27 -15.38
CA ASP A 93 -12.29 1.42 -16.25
C ASP A 93 -11.06 2.07 -16.91
N ASP A 94 -10.13 1.23 -17.38
CA ASP A 94 -8.92 1.60 -18.12
C ASP A 94 -9.09 1.40 -19.64
N GLY A 95 -10.33 1.23 -20.09
CA GLY A 95 -10.68 0.94 -21.49
C GLY A 95 -10.68 -0.54 -21.85
N THR A 96 -10.18 -1.44 -20.98
CA THR A 96 -10.14 -2.89 -21.26
C THR A 96 -11.47 -3.60 -20.98
N GLY A 97 -12.36 -2.98 -20.20
CA GLY A 97 -13.62 -3.59 -19.75
C GLY A 97 -13.44 -4.65 -18.66
N ARG A 98 -12.23 -4.81 -18.09
CA ARG A 98 -11.95 -5.78 -17.03
C ARG A 98 -12.70 -5.46 -15.74
N THR A 99 -13.20 -6.51 -15.10
CA THR A 99 -13.88 -6.45 -13.81
C THR A 99 -13.56 -7.70 -12.98
N MET A 100 -13.78 -7.62 -11.67
CA MET A 100 -13.78 -8.79 -10.78
C MET A 100 -14.85 -8.66 -9.70
N GLN A 101 -15.34 -9.79 -9.18
CA GLN A 101 -16.30 -9.82 -8.08
C GLN A 101 -15.57 -9.99 -6.74
N CYS A 102 -16.13 -9.42 -5.67
CA CYS A 102 -15.68 -9.68 -4.30
C CYS A 102 -16.82 -9.52 -3.29
N GLN A 103 -16.64 -10.07 -2.09
CA GLN A 103 -17.51 -9.78 -0.96
C GLN A 103 -17.23 -8.36 -0.40
N PRO A 104 -18.24 -7.67 0.14
CA PRO A 104 -18.03 -6.36 0.74
C PRO A 104 -17.10 -6.41 1.95
N GLY A 105 -16.34 -5.33 2.16
CA GLY A 105 -15.37 -5.25 3.26
C GLY A 105 -14.08 -6.04 3.05
N GLY A 106 -13.88 -6.61 1.86
CA GLY A 106 -12.65 -7.29 1.45
C GLY A 106 -11.43 -6.37 1.37
N THR A 107 -10.25 -6.98 1.36
CA THR A 107 -8.96 -6.33 1.13
C THR A 107 -8.29 -7.03 -0.04
N ALA A 108 -7.95 -6.26 -1.07
CA ALA A 108 -7.27 -6.78 -2.25
C ALA A 108 -5.77 -6.83 -2.03
N PHE A 109 -5.11 -7.82 -2.62
CA PHE A 109 -3.66 -8.00 -2.57
C PHE A 109 -3.11 -8.32 -3.94
N PHE A 110 -1.89 -7.86 -4.22
CA PHE A 110 -1.03 -8.40 -5.28
C PHE A 110 0.35 -8.74 -4.74
N SER A 111 1.03 -9.69 -5.40
CA SER A 111 2.39 -10.10 -5.04
C SER A 111 3.43 -9.21 -5.72
N GLY A 112 4.30 -8.58 -4.92
CA GLY A 112 5.47 -7.87 -5.43
C GLY A 112 6.50 -8.80 -6.07
N GLU A 113 6.54 -10.07 -5.66
CA GLU A 113 7.38 -11.09 -6.31
C GLU A 113 6.86 -11.42 -7.71
N GLN A 114 5.54 -11.49 -7.87
CA GLN A 114 4.92 -11.68 -9.18
C GLN A 114 5.17 -10.46 -10.09
N LEU A 115 5.00 -9.23 -9.57
CA LEU A 115 5.31 -8.01 -10.32
C LEU A 115 6.79 -7.97 -10.74
N TYR A 116 7.73 -8.33 -9.86
CA TYR A 116 9.15 -8.44 -10.21
C TYR A 116 9.38 -9.51 -11.29
N GLY A 117 8.72 -10.66 -11.20
CA GLY A 117 8.82 -11.75 -12.18
C GLY A 117 8.39 -11.33 -13.59
N LEU A 118 7.44 -10.40 -13.71
CA LEU A 118 6.92 -9.86 -14.98
C LEU A 118 7.86 -8.84 -15.64
N LEU A 119 8.93 -8.40 -14.98
CA LEU A 119 9.91 -7.50 -15.57
C LEU A 119 10.85 -8.26 -16.54
N PRO A 120 11.24 -7.67 -17.68
CA PRO A 120 12.35 -8.16 -18.49
C PRO A 120 13.68 -8.02 -17.73
N ASP A 121 14.70 -8.74 -18.18
CA ASP A 121 15.96 -8.89 -17.43
C ASP A 121 16.73 -7.57 -17.26
N ASP A 122 16.66 -6.67 -18.24
CA ASP A 122 17.27 -5.35 -18.19
C ASP A 122 16.59 -4.45 -17.15
N GLU A 123 15.26 -4.50 -17.06
CA GLU A 123 14.53 -3.80 -16.01
C GLU A 123 14.76 -4.43 -14.62
N LYS A 124 14.92 -5.75 -14.53
CA LYS A 124 15.29 -6.42 -13.27
C LYS A 124 16.63 -5.91 -12.74
N ASP A 125 17.66 -5.84 -13.60
CA ASP A 125 18.96 -5.25 -13.22
C ASP A 125 18.79 -3.80 -12.75
N LEU A 126 17.99 -3.01 -13.47
CA LEU A 126 17.72 -1.63 -13.10
C LEU A 126 17.08 -1.52 -11.71
N VAL A 127 15.97 -2.22 -11.45
CA VAL A 127 15.24 -2.10 -10.18
C VAL A 127 15.99 -2.73 -9.00
N ASP A 128 16.81 -3.76 -9.25
CA ASP A 128 17.66 -4.38 -8.23
C ASP A 128 18.70 -3.41 -7.66
N ASN A 129 19.13 -2.45 -8.47
CA ASN A 129 20.16 -1.49 -8.10
C ASN A 129 19.58 -0.10 -7.76
N SER A 130 18.29 0.14 -7.99
CA SER A 130 17.68 1.45 -7.87
C SER A 130 16.93 1.66 -6.56
N TYR A 131 16.67 2.93 -6.24
CA TYR A 131 16.01 3.35 -5.01
C TYR A 131 14.95 4.40 -5.29
N TRP A 132 14.02 4.57 -4.35
CA TRP A 132 13.02 5.63 -4.38
C TRP A 132 12.98 6.35 -3.03
N GLU A 133 12.52 7.59 -3.05
CA GLU A 133 12.37 8.44 -1.86
C GLU A 133 10.97 9.05 -1.83
N PRO A 134 10.26 8.98 -0.69
CA PRO A 134 8.96 9.58 -0.55
C PRO A 134 9.05 11.10 -0.35
N GLY A 135 7.95 11.82 -0.55
CA GLY A 135 7.83 13.17 0.01
C GLY A 135 7.80 13.17 1.54
N PRO A 136 8.29 14.22 2.23
CA PRO A 136 8.06 14.39 3.66
C PRO A 136 6.57 14.51 3.93
N HIS A 137 6.09 14.01 5.07
CA HIS A 137 4.65 13.89 5.35
C HIS A 137 3.86 13.34 4.13
N PRO A 138 4.17 12.10 3.68
CA PRO A 138 3.88 11.63 2.32
C PRO A 138 2.46 11.90 1.79
N PHE A 139 1.45 11.62 2.62
CA PHE A 139 0.04 11.80 2.26
C PHE A 139 -0.40 13.27 2.19
N ALA A 140 0.25 14.16 2.94
CA ALA A 140 0.02 15.61 2.82
C ALA A 140 0.73 16.15 1.57
N TRP A 141 1.98 15.75 1.34
CA TRP A 141 2.78 16.17 0.19
C TRP A 141 2.15 15.83 -1.16
N MET A 142 1.44 14.71 -1.25
CA MET A 142 0.67 14.32 -2.44
C MET A 142 -0.24 15.42 -3.00
N GLY A 143 -0.75 16.31 -2.15
CA GLY A 143 -1.55 17.47 -2.55
C GLY A 143 -2.81 17.08 -3.33
N THR A 144 -2.95 17.65 -4.52
CA THR A 144 -4.13 17.47 -5.39
C THR A 144 -3.96 16.35 -6.41
N ARG A 145 -2.81 15.66 -6.44
CA ARG A 145 -2.62 14.48 -7.31
C ARG A 145 -3.64 13.40 -6.99
N ARG A 146 -3.98 12.61 -8.01
CA ARG A 146 -5.03 11.59 -7.94
C ARG A 146 -4.58 10.29 -8.58
N LEU A 147 -5.17 9.20 -8.11
CA LEU A 147 -4.95 7.85 -8.58
C LEU A 147 -5.67 7.59 -9.90
N ARG A 148 -5.16 6.60 -10.62
CA ARG A 148 -5.90 5.96 -11.73
C ARG A 148 -7.05 5.13 -11.18
N SER A 149 -8.05 4.90 -12.02
CA SER A 149 -9.25 4.10 -11.75
C SER A 149 -8.99 2.72 -11.11
N SER A 150 -7.84 2.09 -11.38
CA SER A 150 -7.44 0.81 -10.79
C SER A 150 -6.91 0.92 -9.36
N GLY A 151 -6.71 2.13 -8.83
CA GLY A 151 -6.08 2.34 -7.52
C GLY A 151 -4.57 2.08 -7.53
N MET A 152 -4.00 1.77 -8.69
CA MET A 152 -2.59 1.49 -8.91
C MET A 152 -1.96 2.59 -9.75
N GLY A 153 -1.03 3.33 -9.17
CA GLY A 153 -0.35 4.43 -9.85
C GLY A 153 -1.21 5.69 -9.98
N LEU A 154 -0.63 6.70 -10.63
CA LEU A 154 -1.12 8.07 -10.60
C LEU A 154 -1.70 8.50 -11.96
N ALA A 155 -2.84 9.17 -11.93
CA ALA A 155 -3.42 9.82 -13.10
C ALA A 155 -2.61 11.08 -13.47
N PRO A 156 -2.65 11.54 -14.74
CA PRO A 156 -2.06 12.81 -15.11
C PRO A 156 -2.67 13.99 -14.35
N GLY A 157 -1.85 15.01 -14.07
CA GLY A 157 -2.28 16.27 -13.45
C GLY A 157 -2.29 16.26 -11.92
N GLY A 158 -2.78 17.38 -11.37
CA GLY A 158 -2.64 17.71 -9.95
C GLY A 158 -1.23 18.17 -9.60
N GLU A 159 -1.09 18.69 -8.38
CA GLU A 159 0.12 19.33 -7.88
C GLU A 159 0.42 18.81 -6.48
N THR A 160 1.71 18.62 -6.19
CA THR A 160 2.19 18.34 -4.84
C THR A 160 2.23 19.63 -4.04
N VAL A 161 2.13 19.53 -2.72
CA VAL A 161 2.34 20.68 -1.83
C VAL A 161 3.84 21.07 -1.87
N PRO A 162 4.18 22.36 -2.07
CA PRO A 162 5.56 22.84 -1.92
C PRO A 162 6.14 22.45 -0.56
N LEU A 163 7.44 22.19 -0.50
CA LEU A 163 8.06 21.63 0.72
C LEU A 163 8.04 22.61 1.88
N GLU A 164 8.07 23.90 1.58
CA GLU A 164 7.95 25.03 2.49
C GLU A 164 6.54 25.22 3.06
N ASP A 165 5.51 24.71 2.37
CA ASP A 165 4.11 24.78 2.78
C ASP A 165 3.67 23.53 3.57
N LEU A 166 4.56 22.55 3.70
CA LEU A 166 4.31 21.37 4.54
C LEU A 166 4.49 21.69 6.02
N PRO A 167 3.85 20.90 6.92
CA PRO A 167 4.21 20.91 8.32
C PRO A 167 5.72 20.70 8.51
N GLU A 168 6.29 21.26 9.58
CA GLU A 168 7.71 21.15 9.87
C GLU A 168 8.22 19.71 9.67
N TRP A 169 9.29 19.58 8.90
CA TRP A 169 9.87 18.29 8.55
C TRP A 169 11.38 18.37 8.52
N SER A 170 12.01 17.22 8.71
CA SER A 170 13.47 17.10 8.77
C SER A 170 13.97 16.10 7.73
N PRO A 171 15.02 16.44 6.95
CA PRO A 171 15.53 15.56 5.89
C PRO A 171 15.98 14.18 6.37
N ASP A 172 16.49 14.05 7.60
CA ASP A 172 16.92 12.76 8.17
C ASP A 172 15.76 11.78 8.40
N LYS A 173 14.51 12.27 8.39
CA LYS A 173 13.31 11.43 8.48
C LYS A 173 12.77 11.01 7.11
N VAL A 174 13.33 11.52 6.02
CA VAL A 174 12.98 11.11 4.66
C VAL A 174 13.98 10.03 4.23
N TYR A 175 13.50 8.78 4.13
CA TYR A 175 14.36 7.64 3.85
C TYR A 175 14.43 7.31 2.36
N LYS A 176 15.60 6.84 1.92
CA LYS A 176 15.82 6.25 0.60
C LYS A 176 15.60 4.73 0.69
N PHE A 177 14.58 4.21 0.03
CA PHE A 177 14.20 2.80 0.05
C PHE A 177 14.66 2.08 -1.23
N PRO A 178 15.13 0.83 -1.15
CA PRO A 178 15.37 0.04 -2.37
C PRO A 178 14.04 -0.17 -3.10
N MET A 179 14.07 -0.31 -4.43
CA MET A 179 12.88 -0.69 -5.19
C MET A 179 12.54 -2.17 -4.99
N VAL A 180 13.55 -3.03 -4.94
CA VAL A 180 13.40 -4.48 -4.73
C VAL A 180 13.74 -4.84 -3.29
N TRP A 181 12.81 -5.57 -2.67
CA TRP A 181 12.89 -6.00 -1.29
C TRP A 181 13.10 -7.50 -1.27
N VAL A 182 14.07 -7.96 -0.47
CA VAL A 182 14.43 -9.37 -0.42
C VAL A 182 13.79 -9.99 0.81
N ASN A 183 13.02 -11.06 0.59
CA ASN A 183 12.48 -11.86 1.66
C ASN A 183 13.65 -12.54 2.42
N PRO A 184 13.85 -12.23 3.72
CA PRO A 184 15.01 -12.74 4.45
C PRO A 184 14.95 -14.25 4.75
N VAL A 185 13.79 -14.88 4.55
CA VAL A 185 13.59 -16.32 4.77
C VAL A 185 13.77 -17.11 3.48
N THR A 186 13.16 -16.65 2.38
CA THR A 186 13.15 -17.39 1.10
C THR A 186 14.18 -16.89 0.10
N GLY A 187 14.74 -15.68 0.29
CA GLY A 187 15.58 -15.01 -0.69
C GLY A 187 14.83 -14.46 -1.90
N ALA A 188 13.49 -14.59 -1.93
CA ALA A 188 12.69 -14.10 -3.04
C ALA A 188 12.73 -12.56 -3.13
N LYS A 189 12.69 -12.05 -4.37
CA LYS A 189 12.74 -10.62 -4.68
C LYS A 189 11.34 -10.10 -4.98
N ALA A 190 10.92 -9.07 -4.27
CA ALA A 190 9.64 -8.39 -4.48
C ALA A 190 9.86 -6.94 -4.88
N LEU A 191 9.24 -6.50 -5.98
CA LEU A 191 9.20 -5.07 -6.31
C LEU A 191 8.20 -4.37 -5.36
N GLN A 192 8.70 -3.46 -4.54
CA GLN A 192 7.93 -2.75 -3.50
C GLN A 192 8.27 -1.25 -3.53
N ILE A 193 7.47 -0.51 -4.28
CA ILE A 193 7.49 0.96 -4.32
C ILE A 193 6.09 1.47 -4.02
N PHE A 194 5.94 2.70 -3.52
CA PHE A 194 4.63 3.29 -3.25
C PHE A 194 4.40 4.47 -4.21
N PRO A 195 3.77 4.24 -5.39
CA PRO A 195 3.68 5.21 -6.48
C PRO A 195 3.21 6.60 -6.06
N ASP A 196 2.20 6.62 -5.20
CA ASP A 196 1.46 7.82 -4.82
C ASP A 196 2.34 8.89 -4.17
N ILE A 197 3.38 8.44 -3.47
CA ILE A 197 4.19 9.28 -2.59
C ILE A 197 5.64 9.43 -3.05
N ILE A 198 6.02 8.88 -4.21
CA ILE A 198 7.39 9.01 -4.72
C ILE A 198 7.68 10.45 -5.12
N ARG A 199 8.70 11.03 -4.48
CA ARG A 199 9.27 12.35 -4.81
C ARG A 199 10.47 12.24 -5.73
N LYS A 200 11.34 11.24 -5.50
CA LYS A 200 12.56 11.03 -6.28
C LYS A 200 12.78 9.56 -6.60
N LEU A 201 13.29 9.29 -7.79
CA LEU A 201 13.87 8.00 -8.16
C LEU A 201 15.39 8.16 -8.31
N TYR A 202 16.13 7.20 -7.79
CA TYR A 202 17.57 7.09 -7.95
C TYR A 202 17.82 5.85 -8.82
N ILE A 203 17.85 6.08 -10.12
CA ILE A 203 17.97 5.04 -11.13
C ILE A 203 19.45 4.70 -11.30
N LYS A 204 19.80 3.44 -11.02
CA LYS A 204 21.16 2.93 -11.20
C LYS A 204 21.19 1.90 -12.32
N THR A 205 22.10 2.11 -13.26
CA THR A 205 22.45 1.11 -14.28
C THR A 205 23.81 0.53 -13.93
N THR A 206 24.00 -0.77 -14.12
CA THR A 206 25.31 -1.43 -13.90
C THR A 206 26.03 -1.75 -15.20
N VAL A 207 25.31 -1.77 -16.33
CA VAL A 207 25.81 -2.09 -17.66
C VAL A 207 25.54 -0.92 -18.62
N PRO A 208 26.49 -0.55 -19.52
CA PRO A 208 27.86 -1.05 -19.63
C PRO A 208 28.83 -0.45 -18.60
N LEU A 209 28.45 0.65 -17.93
CA LEU A 209 29.21 1.26 -16.84
C LEU A 209 28.25 1.73 -15.76
N ALA A 210 28.65 1.55 -14.49
CA ALA A 210 27.86 2.02 -13.36
C ALA A 210 27.57 3.51 -13.45
N SER A 211 26.28 3.88 -13.45
CA SER A 211 25.83 5.27 -13.42
C SER A 211 24.62 5.43 -12.51
N GLU A 212 24.43 6.62 -11.93
CA GLU A 212 23.25 6.97 -11.13
C GLU A 212 22.60 8.23 -11.73
N LYS A 213 21.31 8.14 -12.07
CA LYS A 213 20.46 9.25 -12.48
C LYS A 213 19.45 9.52 -11.37
N VAL A 214 19.41 10.75 -10.86
CA VAL A 214 18.32 11.20 -9.99
C VAL A 214 17.22 11.81 -10.84
N VAL A 215 16.01 11.26 -10.73
CA VAL A 215 14.82 11.75 -11.43
C VAL A 215 13.92 12.42 -10.40
N GLU A 216 13.67 13.72 -10.60
CA GLU A 216 12.78 14.54 -9.76
C GLU A 216 11.57 15.06 -10.56
N ASN A 217 11.57 14.87 -11.89
CA ASN A 217 10.43 15.19 -12.73
C ASN A 217 9.27 14.23 -12.41
N LEU A 218 8.24 14.73 -11.75
CA LEU A 218 7.11 13.92 -11.29
C LEU A 218 6.32 13.28 -12.44
N GLU A 219 6.30 13.88 -13.62
CA GLU A 219 5.64 13.31 -14.79
C GLU A 219 6.45 12.15 -15.37
N GLU A 220 7.78 12.27 -15.43
CA GLU A 220 8.68 11.17 -15.80
C GLU A 220 8.54 9.99 -14.83
N ILE A 221 8.53 10.28 -13.52
CA ILE A 221 8.29 9.27 -12.46
C ILE A 221 6.93 8.62 -12.66
N ARG A 222 5.87 9.40 -12.87
CA ARG A 222 4.51 8.90 -13.04
C ARG A 222 4.40 7.93 -14.21
N VAL A 223 4.91 8.33 -15.38
CA VAL A 223 4.87 7.49 -16.59
C VAL A 223 5.63 6.19 -16.37
N TRP A 224 6.84 6.26 -15.82
CA TRP A 224 7.68 5.08 -15.57
C TRP A 224 7.06 4.11 -14.56
N VAL A 225 6.56 4.62 -13.42
CA VAL A 225 5.91 3.78 -12.41
C VAL A 225 4.61 3.17 -12.94
N ASN A 226 3.82 3.92 -13.70
CA ASN A 226 2.59 3.40 -14.27
C ASN A 226 2.84 2.26 -15.27
N ASP A 227 3.87 2.36 -16.12
CA ASP A 227 4.25 1.30 -17.06
C ASP A 227 4.54 -0.03 -16.35
N ILE A 228 5.24 0.03 -15.22
CA ILE A 228 5.50 -1.15 -14.37
C ILE A 228 4.20 -1.70 -13.80
N TYR A 229 3.36 -0.85 -13.20
CA TYR A 229 2.13 -1.29 -12.55
C TYR A 229 1.07 -1.80 -13.52
N ASP A 230 1.09 -1.38 -14.78
CA ASP A 230 0.17 -1.88 -15.81
C ASP A 230 0.33 -3.38 -16.07
N ARG A 231 1.48 -3.95 -15.70
CA ARG A 231 1.78 -5.38 -15.82
C ARG A 231 1.07 -6.22 -14.77
N ILE A 232 0.82 -5.67 -13.58
CA ILE A 232 0.11 -6.34 -12.49
C ILE A 232 -1.35 -5.91 -12.35
N ALA A 233 -1.73 -4.79 -12.98
CA ALA A 233 -3.08 -4.23 -12.93
C ALA A 233 -4.08 -5.02 -13.79
N THR A 234 -4.26 -6.31 -13.50
CA THR A 234 -5.23 -7.17 -14.18
C THR A 234 -5.83 -8.18 -13.20
N PRO A 235 -7.11 -8.58 -13.34
CA PRO A 235 -7.81 -9.39 -12.34
C PRO A 235 -7.10 -10.69 -11.93
N GLU A 236 -6.41 -11.36 -12.86
CA GLU A 236 -5.71 -12.62 -12.62
C GLU A 236 -4.53 -12.53 -11.65
N TYR A 237 -4.04 -11.31 -11.38
CA TYR A 237 -2.95 -11.05 -10.44
C TYR A 237 -3.42 -10.44 -9.12
N ILE A 238 -4.74 -10.34 -8.92
CA ILE A 238 -5.35 -9.81 -7.72
C ILE A 238 -6.11 -10.88 -6.97
N ILE A 239 -5.80 -11.03 -5.69
CA ILE A 239 -6.59 -11.84 -4.78
C ILE A 239 -7.33 -10.94 -3.80
N VAL A 240 -8.61 -11.25 -3.58
CA VAL A 240 -9.41 -10.70 -2.49
C VAL A 240 -9.83 -11.90 -1.64
N PRO A 241 -9.11 -12.21 -0.55
CA PRO A 241 -9.50 -13.31 0.33
C PRO A 241 -10.90 -13.07 0.87
N GLU A 242 -11.71 -14.13 0.90
CA GLU A 242 -12.92 -14.13 1.70
C GLU A 242 -12.55 -13.97 3.18
N CYS A 243 -13.36 -13.22 3.92
CA CYS A 243 -13.04 -12.85 5.30
C CYS A 243 -14.34 -12.76 6.09
N GLU A 244 -14.53 -13.72 6.99
CA GLU A 244 -15.67 -13.80 7.89
C GLU A 244 -15.35 -13.18 9.26
N GLU A 245 -16.38 -12.94 10.06
CA GLU A 245 -16.19 -12.42 11.42
C GLU A 245 -15.39 -13.43 12.27
N GLY A 246 -14.27 -12.98 12.83
CA GLY A 246 -13.34 -13.82 13.58
C GLY A 246 -12.06 -14.17 12.82
N ASP A 247 -12.07 -14.07 11.49
CA ASP A 247 -10.90 -14.39 10.66
C ASP A 247 -9.73 -13.45 10.92
N LEU A 248 -8.53 -14.01 10.78
CA LEU A 248 -7.26 -13.30 10.86
C LEU A 248 -6.52 -13.43 9.53
N ILE A 249 -6.31 -12.30 8.86
CA ILE A 249 -5.47 -12.22 7.67
C ILE A 249 -4.09 -11.73 8.11
N LEU A 250 -3.05 -12.46 7.71
CA LEU A 250 -1.65 -12.14 7.94
C LEU A 250 -0.95 -12.01 6.60
N TRP A 251 -0.18 -10.95 6.41
CA TRP A 251 0.62 -10.80 5.21
C TRP A 251 2.04 -10.32 5.48
N ASN A 252 2.94 -10.73 4.59
CA ASN A 252 4.29 -10.19 4.49
C ASN A 252 4.21 -8.81 3.83
N ASN A 253 4.23 -7.75 4.63
CA ASN A 253 4.12 -6.38 4.18
C ASN A 253 5.33 -5.89 3.36
N TRP A 254 6.38 -6.70 3.27
CA TRP A 254 7.53 -6.47 2.38
C TRP A 254 7.43 -7.24 1.06
N GLY A 255 6.40 -8.06 0.87
CA GLY A 255 6.23 -8.91 -0.32
C GLY A 255 4.90 -8.69 -1.05
N VAL A 256 3.93 -8.05 -0.42
CA VAL A 256 2.63 -7.76 -1.03
C VAL A 256 2.26 -6.31 -0.85
N GLN A 257 1.50 -5.79 -1.82
CA GLN A 257 0.75 -4.56 -1.62
C GLN A 257 -0.73 -4.88 -1.56
N HIS A 258 -1.46 -4.00 -0.91
CA HIS A 258 -2.86 -4.22 -0.61
C HIS A 258 -3.68 -2.93 -0.71
N SER A 259 -4.98 -3.09 -0.91
CA SER A 259 -5.91 -1.98 -1.05
C SER A 259 -7.25 -2.33 -0.39
N ALA A 260 -7.83 -1.34 0.29
CA ALA A 260 -9.21 -1.43 0.75
C ALA A 260 -10.17 -1.32 -0.44
N ILE A 261 -11.32 -1.99 -0.34
CA ILE A 261 -12.39 -1.90 -1.35
C ILE A 261 -13.57 -1.14 -0.73
N GLU A 262 -13.97 -0.04 -1.35
CA GLU A 262 -15.13 0.73 -0.91
C GLU A 262 -16.43 -0.04 -1.17
N TYR A 263 -17.43 0.13 -0.31
CA TYR A 263 -18.72 -0.52 -0.43
C TYR A 263 -19.84 0.43 0.03
N PRO A 264 -21.11 0.18 -0.34
CA PRO A 264 -22.22 1.04 0.05
C PRO A 264 -22.44 1.10 1.56
N ASP A 265 -22.70 2.30 2.09
CA ASP A 265 -23.05 2.50 3.50
C ASP A 265 -24.24 1.63 3.95
N SER A 266 -25.17 1.34 3.03
CA SER A 266 -26.33 0.47 3.29
C SER A 266 -25.95 -0.97 3.64
N TYR A 267 -24.72 -1.40 3.37
CA TYR A 267 -24.25 -2.75 3.72
C TYR A 267 -23.77 -2.83 5.17
N GLY A 268 -23.81 -1.70 5.90
CA GLY A 268 -23.55 -1.64 7.34
C GLY A 268 -22.11 -1.34 7.71
N SER A 269 -21.86 -1.32 9.03
CA SER A 269 -20.53 -1.02 9.56
C SER A 269 -19.56 -2.17 9.43
N ARG A 270 -18.28 -1.83 9.27
CA ARG A 270 -17.14 -2.74 9.31
C ARG A 270 -16.26 -2.37 10.49
N SER A 271 -15.79 -3.38 11.20
CA SER A 271 -14.87 -3.24 12.32
C SER A 271 -13.75 -4.25 12.18
N SER A 272 -12.52 -3.79 12.29
CA SER A 272 -11.35 -4.65 12.23
C SER A 272 -10.24 -4.11 13.11
N THR A 273 -9.49 -5.02 13.72
CA THR A 273 -8.31 -4.65 14.50
C THR A 273 -7.06 -4.99 13.71
N SER A 274 -6.17 -4.03 13.51
CA SER A 274 -4.89 -4.23 12.84
C SER A 274 -3.72 -3.99 13.78
N LEU A 275 -2.65 -4.76 13.55
CA LEU A 275 -1.36 -4.56 14.18
C LEU A 275 -0.27 -4.78 13.13
N SER A 276 0.55 -3.77 12.94
CA SER A 276 1.70 -3.82 12.02
C SER A 276 2.98 -3.75 12.83
N THR A 277 3.86 -4.73 12.66
CA THR A 277 5.09 -4.84 13.45
C THR A 277 6.33 -4.78 12.58
N LEU A 278 7.30 -3.97 13.03
CA LEU A 278 8.70 -4.15 12.70
C LEU A 278 9.21 -5.26 13.61
N LEU A 279 9.01 -6.54 13.24
CA LEU A 279 9.62 -7.63 14.00
C LEU A 279 11.11 -7.31 14.14
N PRO A 280 11.67 -7.22 15.37
CA PRO A 280 13.10 -7.04 15.50
C PRO A 280 13.74 -8.24 14.80
N LEU A 281 14.68 -7.98 13.88
CA LEU A 281 15.74 -8.93 13.68
C LEU A 281 16.32 -9.09 15.08
N ARG A 282 16.14 -10.27 15.71
CA ARG A 282 17.19 -10.73 16.62
C ARG A 282 18.48 -10.46 15.87
N SER A 283 19.39 -9.74 16.49
CA SER A 283 20.70 -9.38 15.96
C SER A 283 21.37 -10.60 15.31
N TRP A 284 21.18 -10.78 14.01
CA TRP A 284 22.06 -11.60 13.21
C TRP A 284 23.24 -10.69 12.90
N SER A 285 24.22 -10.76 13.79
CA SER A 285 25.54 -10.20 13.59
C SER A 285 26.09 -10.72 12.26
N PHE A 286 26.16 -9.85 11.26
CA PHE A 286 27.06 -10.09 10.14
C PHE A 286 28.49 -10.10 10.68
N GLY A 287 29.11 -11.28 10.64
CA GLY A 287 30.56 -11.45 10.76
C GLY A 287 31.13 -11.50 12.17
N LYS A 288 31.30 -12.71 12.71
CA LYS A 288 32.60 -13.15 13.22
C LYS A 288 32.86 -14.57 12.75
N LYS A 289 34.06 -14.76 12.18
CA LYS A 289 34.61 -16.01 11.65
C LYS A 289 34.37 -17.18 12.61
N ALA A 290 34.03 -18.33 12.06
CA ALA A 290 34.30 -19.61 12.69
C ALA A 290 35.81 -19.66 13.00
N ASN A 291 36.15 -19.60 14.29
CA ASN A 291 37.41 -20.14 14.76
C ASN A 291 37.14 -21.58 15.18
N GLN A 292 37.85 -22.49 14.52
CA GLN A 292 38.17 -23.81 15.05
C GLN A 292 38.80 -23.68 16.44
N ASN A 293 38.63 -24.74 17.23
CA ASN A 293 39.02 -24.93 18.63
C ASN A 293 37.93 -24.48 19.60
N ASP A 294 36.96 -25.37 19.84
CA ASP A 294 36.93 -26.12 21.09
C ASP A 294 36.09 -27.40 20.88
N LEU A 295 36.58 -28.48 21.49
CA LEU A 295 36.21 -29.91 21.37
C LEU A 295 34.71 -30.22 21.28
#